data_AF-A0A8E2E6H3-F1
#
_entry.id   AF-A0A8E2E6H3-F1
#
_cell.length_a   1.000
_cell.length_b   1.000
_cell.length_c   1.000
_cell.angle_alpha   90.00
_cell.angle_beta   90.00
_cell.angle_gamma   90.00
#
_symmetry.space_group_name_H-M   'P 1'
#
loop_
_entity.id
_entity.type
_entity.pdbx_description
1 polymer ?
#
loop_
_entity_poly.entity_id
_entity_poly.type
_entity_poly.pdbx_seq_one_letter_code
_entity_poly.pdbx_strand_id
1 'polypeptide(L)' 'MKNHGSAILHWAIQKGSLSLLKACLDFGSNKSISDDEGWSPLHQAAIRNHSLIVSCLLEKGADVDSRGPMERTPLHQAA' A
#
# COMPACT_ATOMS: atom_id res chain seq x y z
N MET A 1 -11.89 2.86 14.12
CA MET A 1 -10.75 3.04 15.04
C MET A 1 -9.51 3.28 14.18
N LYS A 2 -8.81 4.40 14.37
CA LYS A 2 -7.64 4.77 13.54
C LYS A 2 -6.50 3.80 13.85
N ASN A 3 -6.24 2.86 12.94
CA ASN A 3 -5.07 2.00 13.05
C ASN A 3 -3.84 2.86 12.73
N HIS A 4 -3.13 3.33 13.76
CA HIS A 4 -1.96 4.19 13.56
C HIS A 4 -0.90 3.51 12.66
N GLY A 5 -0.84 2.17 12.67
CA GLY A 5 -0.01 1.38 11.75
C GLY A 5 -0.37 1.52 10.27
N SER A 6 -1.65 1.70 9.92
CA SER A 6 -2.03 1.92 8.50
C SER A 6 -1.63 3.31 8.04
N ALA A 7 -1.79 4.33 8.88
CA ALA A 7 -1.40 5.69 8.56
C ALA A 7 0.11 5.82 8.27
N ILE A 8 0.97 5.14 9.04
CA ILE A 8 2.42 5.18 8.85
C ILE A 8 2.83 4.41 7.58
N LEU A 9 2.20 3.25 7.31
CA LEU A 9 2.48 2.46 6.10
C LEU A 9 2.11 3.24 4.83
N HIS A 10 0.93 3.88 4.80
CA HIS A 10 0.52 4.73 3.69
C HIS A 10 1.45 5.93 3.51
N TRP A 11 1.93 6.54 4.60
CA TRP A 11 2.89 7.63 4.53
C TRP A 11 4.24 7.20 3.93
N ALA A 12 4.76 6.02 4.30
CA ALA A 12 5.98 5.47 3.73
C ALA A 12 5.87 5.27 2.21
N ILE A 13 4.71 4.79 1.74
CA ILE A 13 4.40 4.61 0.32
C ILE A 13 4.29 5.96 -0.38
N GLN A 14 3.63 6.94 0.24
CA GLN A 14 3.52 8.30 -0.26
C GLN A 14 4.90 8.94 -0.48
N LYS A 15 5.84 8.67 0.41
CA LYS A 15 7.23 9.15 0.34
C LYS A 15 8.13 8.32 -0.58
N GLY A 16 7.69 7.17 -1.08
CA GLY A 16 8.54 6.27 -1.88
C GLY A 16 9.66 5.61 -1.07
N SER A 17 9.53 5.55 0.26
CA SER A 17 10.58 5.02 1.13
C SER A 17 10.41 3.53 1.41
N LEU A 18 11.16 2.70 0.68
CA LEU A 18 11.18 1.25 0.87
C LEU A 18 11.68 0.86 2.27
N SER A 19 12.65 1.59 2.83
CA SER A 19 13.20 1.31 4.16
C SER A 19 12.14 1.51 5.25
N LEU A 20 11.38 2.61 5.18
CA LEU A 20 10.28 2.87 6.10
C LEU A 20 9.15 1.85 5.93
N LEU A 21 8.83 1.47 4.69
CA LEU A 21 7.83 0.44 4.41
C LEU A 21 8.21 -0.89 5.09
N LYS A 22 9.45 -1.35 4.89
CA LYS A 22 9.94 -2.60 5.50
C LYS A 22 9.86 -2.56 7.01
N ALA A 23 10.34 -1.47 7.63
CA ALA A 23 10.24 -1.29 9.07
C ALA A 23 8.77 -1.37 9.54
N CYS A 24 7.83 -0.70 8.86
CA CYS A 24 6.41 -0.75 9.22
C CYS A 24 5.83 -2.17 9.15
N LEU A 25 6.18 -2.92 8.10
CA LEU A 25 5.74 -4.30 7.91
C LEU A 25 6.34 -5.24 8.98
N ASP A 26 7.60 -5.03 9.36
CA ASP A 26 8.27 -5.81 10.40
C ASP A 26 7.69 -5.52 11.80
N PHE A 27 7.18 -4.30 12.03
CA PHE A 27 6.41 -3.95 13.23
C PHE A 27 4.96 -4.49 13.24
N GLY A 28 4.58 -5.33 12.27
CA GLY A 28 3.27 -5.96 12.21
C GLY A 28 2.17 -5.09 11.60
N SER A 29 2.52 -4.05 10.83
CA SER A 29 1.53 -3.27 10.10
C SER A 29 0.81 -4.16 9.08
N ASN A 30 -0.52 -4.11 9.09
CA ASN A 30 -1.30 -4.90 8.16
C ASN A 30 -1.24 -4.26 6.75
N LYS A 31 -0.53 -4.96 5.86
CA LYS A 31 -0.31 -4.66 4.43
C LYS A 31 -1.57 -4.55 3.56
N SER A 32 -2.74 -4.94 4.08
CA SER A 32 -4.02 -4.92 3.36
C SER A 32 -4.97 -3.82 3.85
N ILE A 33 -4.57 -2.97 4.79
CA ILE A 33 -5.45 -1.91 5.29
C ILE A 33 -5.54 -0.79 4.26
N SER A 34 -6.74 -0.58 3.73
CA SER A 34 -7.06 0.60 2.92
C SER A 34 -6.95 1.89 3.72
N ASP A 35 -6.56 2.98 3.06
CA ASP A 35 -6.61 4.32 3.63
C ASP A 35 -8.06 4.79 3.82
N ASP A 36 -8.24 6.01 4.36
CA ASP A 36 -9.56 6.60 4.63
C ASP A 36 -10.39 6.81 3.34
N GLU A 37 -9.75 6.80 2.17
CA GLU A 37 -10.41 6.89 0.87
C GLU A 37 -10.72 5.51 0.28
N GLY A 38 -10.32 4.41 0.92
CA GLY A 38 -10.55 3.05 0.46
C GLY A 38 -9.43 2.47 -0.42
N TRP A 39 -8.33 3.19 -0.62
CA TRP A 39 -7.20 2.70 -1.41
C TRP A 39 -6.30 1.78 -0.60
N SER A 40 -6.06 0.58 -1.15
CA SER A 40 -5.06 -0.32 -0.56
C SER A 40 -3.64 0.24 -0.76
N PRO A 41 -2.67 -0.21 0.05
CA PRO A 41 -1.25 0.14 -0.13
C PRO A 41 -0.74 -0.08 -1.56
N LEU A 42 -1.23 -1.13 -2.23
CA LEU A 42 -0.83 -1.47 -3.59
C LEU A 42 -1.35 -0.45 -4.61
N HIS A 43 -2.56 0.09 -4.42
CA HIS A 43 -3.07 1.18 -5.26
C HIS A 43 -2.19 2.43 -5.16
N GLN A 44 -1.86 2.87 -3.94
CA GLN A 44 -1.02 4.05 -3.71
C GLN A 44 0.37 3.87 -4.33
N ALA A 45 0.94 2.67 -4.24
CA ALA A 45 2.23 2.37 -4.86
C ALA A 45 2.17 2.37 -6.40
N ALA A 46 1.08 1.83 -6.98
CA ALA A 46 0.84 1.82 -8.43
C ALA A 46 0.62 3.23 -9.00
N ILE A 47 -0.22 4.05 -8.36
CA ILE A 47 -0.46 5.46 -8.72
C ILE A 47 0.84 6.26 -8.81
N ARG A 48 1.76 5.97 -7.89
CA ARG A 48 3.02 6.72 -7.72
C ARG A 48 4.19 6.13 -8.51
N ASN A 49 3.95 5.05 -9.26
CA ASN A 49 4.98 4.32 -10.00
C ASN A 49 6.16 3.87 -9.11
N HIS A 50 5.88 3.51 -7.86
CA HIS A 50 6.89 3.02 -6.92
C HIS A 50 7.10 1.51 -7.09
N SER A 51 7.69 1.10 -8.21
CA SER A 51 7.86 -0.31 -8.60
C SER A 51 8.50 -1.19 -7.51
N LEU A 52 9.53 -0.70 -6.81
CA LEU A 52 10.17 -1.42 -5.71
C LEU A 52 9.23 -1.65 -4.51
N ILE A 53 8.35 -0.69 -4.24
CA ILE A 53 7.33 -0.80 -3.18
C ILE A 53 6.25 -1.78 -3.60
N VAL A 54 5.81 -1.73 -4.87
CA VAL A 54 4.86 -2.70 -5.43
C VAL A 54 5.40 -4.11 -5.27
N SER A 55 6.64 -4.36 -5.71
CA SER A 55 7.28 -5.67 -5.55
C SER A 55 7.34 -6.11 -4.09
N CYS A 56 7.75 -5.23 -3.17
CA CYS A 56 7.82 -5.56 -1.75
C CYS A 56 6.45 -5.90 -1.15
N LEU A 57 5.40 -5.18 -1.51
CA LEU A 57 4.04 -5.45 -1.06
C LEU A 57 3.53 -6.80 -1.60
N LEU A 58 3.79 -7.10 -2.87
CA LEU A 58 3.43 -8.38 -3.50
C LEU A 58 4.19 -9.56 -2.87
N GLU A 59 5.50 -9.44 -2.65
CA GLU A 59 6.33 -10.44 -1.95
C GLU A 59 5.80 -10.72 -0.54
N LYS A 60 5.26 -9.70 0.12
CA LYS A 60 4.67 -9.83 1.45
C LYS A 60 3.23 -10.35 1.39
N GLY A 61 2.67 -10.63 0.22
CA GLY A 61 1.34 -11.20 0.04
C GLY A 61 0.22 -10.18 0.14
N ALA A 62 0.43 -8.95 -0.33
CA ALA A 62 -0.65 -8.00 -0.55
C ALA A 62 -1.59 -8.51 -1.66
N ASP A 63 -2.89 -8.26 -1.51
CA ASP A 63 -3.88 -8.66 -2.50
C ASP A 63 -3.79 -7.77 -3.75
N VAL A 64 -3.36 -8.39 -4.85
CA VAL A 64 -3.22 -7.75 -6.17
C VAL A 64 -4.58 -7.38 -6.77
N ASP A 65 -5.64 -8.08 -6.38
CA ASP A 65 -7.00 -7.86 -6.88
C ASP A 65 -7.85 -7.06 -5.89
N SER A 66 -7.20 -6.45 -4.88
CA SER A 66 -7.89 -5.58 -3.92
C SER A 66 -8.68 -4.52 -4.67
N ARG A 67 -9.98 -4.42 -4.36
CA ARG A 67 -10.87 -3.43 -4.98
C ARG A 67 -10.87 -2.17 -4.15
N GLY A 68 -10.27 -1.11 -4.70
CA GLY A 68 -10.30 0.23 -4.15
C GLY A 68 -11.57 0.99 -4.57
N PRO A 69 -11.52 2.33 -4.53
CA PRO A 69 -12.62 3.18 -4.97
C PRO A 69 -13.04 2.89 -6.41
N MET A 70 -14.35 2.98 -6.65
CA MET A 70 -14.95 2.69 -7.97
C MET A 70 -14.68 1.27 -8.47
N GLU A 71 -14.46 0.31 -7.56
CA GLU A 71 -14.14 -1.09 -7.87
C GLU A 71 -12.86 -1.28 -8.71
N ARG A 72 -12.00 -0.26 -8.75
CA ARG A 72 -10.73 -0.33 -9.46
C ARG A 72 -9.75 -1.20 -8.70
N THR A 73 -8.93 -1.91 -9.47
CA THR A 73 -7.79 -2.66 -8.95
C THR A 73 -6.52 -1.80 -9.06
N PRO A 74 -5.44 -2.15 -8.35
CA PRO A 74 -4.16 -1.45 -8.45
C PRO A 74 -3.66 -1.32 -9.90
N LEU A 75 -3.91 -2.34 -10.74
CA LEU A 75 -3.55 -2.33 -12.15
C LEU A 75 -4.30 -1.27 -12.96
N HIS A 76 -5.59 -1.03 -12.67
CA HIS A 76 -6.37 0.03 -13.33
C HIS A 76 -5.81 1.43 -13.07
N GLN A 77 -5.01 1.57 -12.01
CA GLN A 77 -4.53 2.83 -11.50
C GLN A 77 -3.00 2.97 -11.65
N ALA A 78 -2.34 1.98 -12.26
CA ALA A 78 -0.93 2.06 -12.62
C ALA A 78 -0.74 3.12 -13.74
N ALA A 79 0.24 4.00 -13.56
CA ALA A 79 0.62 5.05 -14.51
C ALA A 79 1.57 4.52 -15.60
#